data_AF-A0A5C8SZY9-F1
#
_entry.id   AF-A0A5C8SZY9-F1
#
_cell.length_a   1.000
_cell.length_b   1.000
_cell.length_c   1.000
_cell.angle_alpha   90.00
_cell.angle_beta   90.00
_cell.angle_gamma   90.00
#
_symmetry.space_group_name_H-M   'P 1'
#
loop_
_entity.id
_entity.type
_entity.pdbx_description
1 polymer ?
#
loop_
_entity_poly.entity_id
_entity_poly.type
_entity_poly.pdbx_seq_one_letter_code
_entity_poly.pdbx_strand_id
1 'polypeptide(L)'
;MLSLVDLRRRIEAGTLTPEGAIRLSQEAILARDPVVRATVVTDPAPAVTDAGPLAGIAVGVKDIIDTAAMPTQMGSPIYEGWQPKTDAPIVMRLKALGAVVLAKTTTSPFASVDPTETTNPHDPGHTPGGSSAGSAAAVGAGMLPLALGTQTGGSVIRPASFCGCAAIKPSFRLLPTVGVKTFSWALDTLGLFGAGVGDVAHALA
;
A
#
# COMPACT_ATOMS: atom_id res chain seq x y z
N MET A 1 12.13 7.84 -2.96
CA MET A 1 11.04 7.14 -2.22
C MET A 1 11.15 7.49 -0.74
N LEU A 2 10.05 7.49 0.01
CA LEU A 2 10.06 7.68 1.46
C LEU A 2 10.48 6.37 2.15
N SER A 3 11.48 6.41 3.04
CA SER A 3 11.90 5.23 3.79
C SER A 3 11.16 5.15 5.13
N LEU A 4 10.51 4.02 5.38
CA LEU A 4 9.87 3.71 6.66
C LEU A 4 10.88 3.79 7.81
N VAL A 5 12.04 3.14 7.66
CA VAL A 5 13.05 3.06 8.72
C VAL A 5 13.64 4.44 9.02
N ASP A 6 13.84 5.28 8.01
CA ASP A 6 14.28 6.68 8.22
C ASP A 6 13.22 7.50 8.97
N LEU A 7 11.94 7.40 8.58
CA LEU A 7 10.85 8.07 9.28
C LEU A 7 10.79 7.64 10.75
N ARG A 8 10.88 6.33 11.03
CA ARG A 8 10.92 5.80 12.39
C ARG A 8 12.09 6.35 13.20
N ARG A 9 13.29 6.34 12.64
CA ARG A 9 14.49 6.89 13.30
C ARG A 9 14.30 8.38 13.66
N ARG A 10 13.75 9.17 12.74
CA ARG A 10 13.52 10.61 12.95
C ARG A 10 12.46 10.88 14.02
N ILE A 11 11.42 10.03 14.08
CA ILE A 11 10.39 10.06 15.12
C ILE A 11 10.98 9.71 16.49
N GLU A 12 11.77 8.64 16.56
CA GLU A 12 12.44 8.20 17.79
C GLU A 12 13.45 9.24 18.31
N ALA A 13 14.10 9.97 17.40
CA ALA A 13 14.99 11.08 17.74
C ALA A 13 14.25 12.38 18.11
N GLY A 14 12.92 12.43 18.03
CA GLY A 14 12.12 13.63 18.30
C GLY A 14 12.24 14.74 17.24
N THR A 15 12.86 14.46 16.09
CA THR A 15 13.07 15.42 14.99
C THR A 15 11.90 15.46 13.99
N LEU A 16 10.94 14.54 14.14
CA LEU A 16 9.73 14.44 13.34
C LEU A 16 8.61 13.91 14.25
N THR A 17 7.42 14.51 14.22
CA THR A 17 6.27 13.95 14.94
C THR A 17 5.54 12.91 14.07
N PRO A 18 4.80 11.96 14.65
CA PRO A 18 3.94 11.04 13.90
C PRO A 18 2.98 11.76 12.94
N GLU A 19 2.28 12.81 13.38
CA GLU A 19 1.42 13.63 12.52
C GLU A 19 2.21 14.30 11.40
N GLY A 20 3.43 14.75 11.71
CA GLY A 20 4.36 15.31 10.72
C GLY A 20 4.72 14.31 9.63
N ALA A 21 4.99 13.06 10.01
CA ALA A 21 5.30 11.99 9.07
C ALA A 21 4.10 11.63 8.17
N ILE A 22 2.88 11.60 8.72
CA ILE A 22 1.66 11.40 7.93
C ILE A 22 1.45 12.56 6.95
N ARG A 23 1.66 13.80 7.40
CA ARG A 23 1.55 14.99 6.54
C ARG A 23 2.52 14.95 5.36
N LEU A 24 3.76 14.50 5.55
CA LEU A 24 4.71 14.30 4.45
C LEU A 24 4.14 13.37 3.37
N SER A 25 3.43 12.32 3.77
CA SER A 25 2.79 11.38 2.82
C SER A 25 1.58 12.00 2.14
N GLN A 26 0.74 12.75 2.87
CA GLN A 26 -0.39 13.49 2.29
C GLN A 26 0.08 14.53 1.24
N GLU A 27 1.10 15.32 1.58
CA GLU A 27 1.71 16.29 0.66
C GLU A 27 2.30 15.60 -0.58
N ALA A 28 2.98 14.47 -0.40
CA ALA A 28 3.54 13.71 -1.50
C ALA A 28 2.45 13.12 -2.42
N ILE A 29 1.34 12.59 -1.87
CA ILE A 29 0.17 12.14 -2.64
C ILE A 29 -0.40 13.31 -3.44
N LEU A 30 -0.70 14.44 -2.79
CA LEU A 30 -1.24 15.63 -3.45
C LEU A 30 -0.36 16.12 -4.60
N ALA A 31 0.96 16.07 -4.44
CA ALA A 31 1.91 16.53 -5.44
C ALA A 31 2.11 15.57 -6.63
N ARG A 32 1.93 14.25 -6.43
CA ARG A 32 2.34 13.22 -7.42
C ARG A 32 1.17 12.44 -8.02
N ASP A 33 0.13 12.18 -7.25
CA ASP A 33 -0.99 11.34 -7.67
C ASP A 33 -1.79 11.88 -8.86
N PRO A 34 -1.87 13.20 -9.13
CA PRO A 34 -2.50 13.70 -10.36
C PRO A 34 -1.88 13.15 -11.66
N VAL A 35 -0.60 12.78 -11.63
CA VAL A 35 0.12 12.17 -12.78
C VAL A 35 0.21 10.65 -12.64
N VAL A 36 0.55 10.17 -11.44
CA VAL A 36 0.80 8.74 -11.20
C VAL A 36 -0.49 7.93 -11.13
N ARG A 37 -1.58 8.51 -10.60
CA ARG A 37 -2.91 7.88 -10.49
C ARG A 37 -2.85 6.55 -9.75
N ALA A 38 -2.12 6.49 -8.64
CA ALA A 38 -1.88 5.30 -7.83
C ALA A 38 -2.93 5.07 -6.73
N THR A 39 -3.67 6.10 -6.33
CA THR A 39 -4.71 5.98 -5.29
C THR A 39 -6.11 5.86 -5.86
N VAL A 40 -6.98 5.11 -5.18
CA VAL A 40 -8.42 5.02 -5.44
C VAL A 40 -9.17 5.98 -4.53
N VAL A 41 -8.78 6.01 -3.25
CA VAL A 41 -9.29 6.93 -2.23
C VAL A 41 -8.19 7.15 -1.20
N THR A 42 -8.12 8.36 -0.66
CA THR A 42 -7.23 8.74 0.43
C THR A 42 -8.07 9.24 1.59
N ASP A 43 -7.73 8.87 2.82
CA ASP A 43 -8.34 9.41 4.04
C ASP A 43 -7.85 10.86 4.23
N PRO A 44 -8.74 11.86 4.18
CA PRO A 44 -8.35 13.27 4.32
C PRO A 44 -8.00 13.65 5.75
N ALA A 45 -8.47 12.90 6.75
CA ALA A 45 -8.33 13.23 8.16
C ALA A 45 -8.10 11.97 9.01
N PRO A 46 -7.02 11.21 8.73
CA PRO A 46 -6.75 9.99 9.46
C PRO A 46 -6.45 10.27 10.93
N ALA A 47 -6.93 9.40 11.82
CA ALA A 47 -6.48 9.40 13.19
C ALA A 47 -5.01 8.96 13.26
N VAL A 48 -4.18 9.77 13.92
CA VAL A 48 -2.76 9.47 14.14
C VAL A 48 -2.54 9.20 15.63
N THR A 49 -1.71 8.21 15.93
CA THR A 49 -1.31 7.88 17.29
C THR A 49 0.20 8.01 17.42
N ASP A 50 0.65 8.42 18.60
CA ASP A 50 2.06 8.45 18.98
C ASP A 50 2.59 7.10 19.45
N ALA A 51 1.71 6.10 19.61
CA ALA A 51 2.04 4.82 20.19
C ALA A 51 2.23 3.72 19.13
N GLY A 52 3.22 2.86 19.37
CA GLY A 52 3.46 1.67 18.58
C GLY A 52 4.66 1.79 17.62
N PRO A 53 5.20 0.63 17.18
CA PRO A 53 6.40 0.59 16.35
C PRO A 53 6.21 1.17 14.94
N LEU A 54 4.96 1.34 14.50
CA LEU A 54 4.61 1.94 13.21
C LEU A 54 3.89 3.29 13.36
N ALA A 55 3.90 3.91 14.54
CA ALA A 55 3.39 5.27 14.72
C ALA A 55 4.03 6.23 13.70
N GLY A 56 3.18 7.03 13.03
CA GLY A 56 3.60 7.96 11.98
C GLY A 56 3.85 7.34 10.60
N ILE A 57 3.66 6.03 10.42
CA ILE A 57 3.86 5.36 9.13
C ILE A 57 2.54 5.29 8.36
N ALA A 58 2.49 6.02 7.24
CA ALA A 58 1.39 5.93 6.27
C ALA A 58 1.49 4.67 5.42
N VAL A 59 0.38 3.96 5.27
CA VAL A 59 0.29 2.70 4.52
C VAL A 59 -0.76 2.80 3.42
N GLY A 60 -0.35 2.46 2.20
CA GLY A 60 -1.26 2.19 1.08
C GLY A 60 -1.76 0.75 1.10
N VAL A 61 -3.04 0.53 0.86
CA VAL A 61 -3.65 -0.81 0.87
C VAL A 61 -4.23 -1.10 -0.50
N LYS A 62 -3.74 -2.11 -1.22
CA LYS A 62 -4.31 -2.51 -2.52
C LYS A 62 -5.81 -2.75 -2.43
N ASP A 63 -6.57 -2.24 -3.39
CA ASP A 63 -8.03 -2.18 -3.33
C ASP A 63 -8.78 -3.51 -3.58
N ILE A 64 -8.15 -4.62 -3.21
CA ILE A 64 -8.78 -5.94 -3.02
C ILE A 64 -8.69 -6.42 -1.57
N ILE A 65 -8.13 -5.59 -0.68
CA ILE A 65 -7.95 -5.88 0.74
C ILE A 65 -8.95 -5.02 1.50
N ASP A 66 -9.77 -5.67 2.30
CA ASP A 66 -10.89 -5.05 2.99
C ASP A 66 -10.45 -3.99 4.00
N THR A 67 -11.13 -2.86 3.95
CA THR A 67 -11.02 -1.76 4.91
C THR A 67 -12.41 -1.35 5.38
N ALA A 68 -12.60 -1.15 6.69
CA ALA A 68 -13.89 -0.73 7.25
C ALA A 68 -14.18 0.76 7.05
N ALA A 69 -13.14 1.59 6.99
CA ALA A 69 -13.25 3.06 6.93
C ALA A 69 -13.22 3.62 5.50
N MET A 70 -12.84 2.81 4.51
CA MET A 70 -12.75 3.21 3.10
C MET A 70 -13.33 2.10 2.22
N PRO A 71 -13.89 2.41 1.04
CA PRO A 71 -14.44 1.42 0.14
C PRO A 71 -13.36 0.43 -0.33
N THR A 72 -13.78 -0.75 -0.78
CA THR A 72 -12.93 -1.77 -1.40
C THR A 72 -13.57 -2.22 -2.71
N GLN A 73 -13.13 -1.64 -3.83
CA GLN A 73 -13.89 -1.69 -5.08
C GLN A 73 -13.33 -2.72 -6.08
N MET A 74 -12.32 -3.48 -5.69
CA MET A 74 -11.77 -4.60 -6.45
C MET A 74 -11.25 -4.23 -7.85
N GLY A 75 -11.05 -2.92 -8.12
CA GLY A 75 -10.77 -2.40 -9.45
C GLY A 75 -11.86 -2.69 -10.48
N SER A 76 -13.12 -2.88 -10.06
CA SER A 76 -14.20 -3.31 -10.95
C SER A 76 -15.49 -2.52 -10.69
N PRO A 77 -16.24 -2.10 -11.73
CA PRO A 77 -17.53 -1.43 -11.57
C PRO A 77 -18.57 -2.30 -10.84
N ILE A 78 -18.40 -3.62 -10.80
CA ILE A 78 -19.28 -4.53 -10.04
C ILE A 78 -19.26 -4.20 -8.54
N TYR A 79 -18.15 -3.64 -8.04
CA TYR A 79 -17.91 -3.33 -6.62
C TYR A 79 -17.79 -1.82 -6.37
N GLU A 80 -18.30 -0.99 -7.29
CA GLU A 80 -18.33 0.46 -7.09
C GLU A 80 -19.10 0.79 -5.79
N GLY A 81 -18.47 1.58 -4.91
CA GLY A 81 -19.02 1.93 -3.60
C GLY A 81 -19.11 0.78 -2.59
N TRP A 82 -18.57 -0.41 -2.87
CA TRP A 82 -18.59 -1.52 -1.90
C TRP A 82 -17.80 -1.16 -0.64
N GLN A 83 -18.48 -1.20 0.51
CA GLN A 83 -17.91 -0.86 1.81
C GLN A 83 -17.87 -2.10 2.71
N PRO A 84 -16.70 -2.74 2.89
CA PRO A 84 -16.56 -3.82 3.86
C PRO A 84 -16.96 -3.38 5.27
N LYS A 85 -17.57 -4.29 6.03
CA LYS A 85 -17.97 -4.04 7.42
C LYS A 85 -16.79 -4.04 8.39
N THR A 86 -15.72 -4.74 8.04
CA THR A 86 -14.53 -4.94 8.89
C THR A 86 -13.27 -4.78 8.08
N ASP A 87 -12.19 -4.37 8.73
CA ASP A 87 -10.85 -4.43 8.18
C ASP A 87 -10.39 -5.88 8.01
N ALA A 88 -9.60 -6.16 6.97
CA ALA A 88 -8.87 -7.41 6.86
C ALA A 88 -7.89 -7.58 8.05
N PRO A 89 -7.57 -8.80 8.51
CA PRO A 89 -6.65 -8.98 9.65
C PRO A 89 -5.27 -8.35 9.47
N ILE A 90 -4.74 -8.30 8.24
CA ILE A 90 -3.48 -7.60 7.96
C ILE A 90 -3.59 -6.09 8.21
N VAL A 91 -4.73 -5.48 7.85
CA VAL A 91 -5.03 -4.07 8.12
C VAL A 91 -5.19 -3.82 9.61
N MET A 92 -5.94 -4.68 10.31
CA MET A 92 -6.08 -4.59 11.77
C MET A 92 -4.73 -4.68 12.47
N ARG A 93 -3.85 -5.59 12.03
CA ARG A 93 -2.51 -5.75 12.59
C ARG A 93 -1.67 -4.49 12.43
N LEU A 94 -1.67 -3.87 11.24
CA LEU A 94 -0.97 -2.62 11.00
C LEU A 94 -1.48 -1.48 11.89
N LYS A 95 -2.82 -1.30 11.97
CA LYS A 95 -3.43 -0.29 12.84
C LYS A 95 -3.08 -0.52 14.32
N ALA A 96 -3.11 -1.76 14.79
CA ALA A 96 -2.73 -2.11 16.16
C ALA A 96 -1.25 -1.84 16.48
N LEU A 97 -0.38 -1.81 15.46
CA LEU A 97 1.02 -1.42 15.58
C LEU A 97 1.24 0.10 15.45
N GLY A 98 0.18 0.90 15.32
CA GLY A 98 0.21 2.35 15.22
C GLY A 98 0.28 2.90 13.80
N ALA A 99 0.25 2.05 12.77
CA ALA A 99 0.29 2.50 11.39
C ALA A 99 -1.03 3.17 10.97
N VAL A 100 -0.93 4.12 10.06
CA VAL A 100 -2.09 4.82 9.48
C VAL A 100 -2.39 4.24 8.10
N VAL A 101 -3.55 3.62 7.94
CA VAL A 101 -4.04 3.22 6.61
C VAL A 101 -4.56 4.47 5.90
N LEU A 102 -3.67 5.09 5.12
CA LEU A 102 -3.89 6.42 4.56
C LEU A 102 -4.64 6.36 3.23
N ALA A 103 -4.43 5.33 2.42
CA ALA A 103 -5.02 5.26 1.09
C ALA A 103 -5.34 3.83 0.66
N LYS A 104 -6.38 3.69 -0.16
CA LYS A 104 -6.56 2.53 -1.03
C LYS A 104 -5.79 2.76 -2.32
N THR A 105 -4.98 1.79 -2.72
CA THR A 105 -4.17 1.87 -3.94
C THR A 105 -4.78 1.04 -5.06
N THR A 106 -4.63 1.49 -6.30
CA THR A 106 -5.26 0.86 -7.46
C THR A 106 -4.84 -0.61 -7.61
N THR A 107 -5.78 -1.39 -8.15
CA THR A 107 -5.61 -2.79 -8.51
C THR A 107 -6.18 -2.97 -9.91
N SER A 108 -5.61 -3.87 -10.70
CA SER A 108 -6.35 -4.37 -11.86
C SER A 108 -7.65 -5.04 -11.39
N PRO A 109 -8.72 -5.04 -12.22
CA PRO A 109 -9.97 -5.71 -11.92
C PRO A 109 -9.74 -7.13 -11.40
N PHE A 110 -10.20 -7.39 -10.18
CA PHE A 110 -10.05 -8.67 -9.47
C PHE A 110 -8.62 -9.21 -9.43
N ALA A 111 -7.62 -8.32 -9.44
CA ALA A 111 -6.21 -8.68 -9.45
C ALA A 111 -5.72 -9.44 -10.71
N SER A 112 -6.45 -9.32 -11.83
CA SER A 112 -6.17 -9.99 -13.11
C SER A 112 -5.28 -9.15 -14.05
N VAL A 113 -5.40 -9.36 -15.36
CA VAL A 113 -4.52 -8.82 -16.41
C VAL A 113 -4.94 -7.47 -16.97
N ASP A 114 -6.20 -7.07 -16.82
CA ASP A 114 -6.71 -5.80 -17.35
C ASP A 114 -5.95 -4.62 -16.73
N PRO A 115 -5.41 -3.69 -17.53
CA PRO A 115 -4.58 -2.61 -17.01
C PRO A 115 -5.41 -1.62 -16.19
N THR A 116 -4.73 -0.98 -15.22
CA THR A 116 -5.24 0.21 -14.55
C THR A 116 -4.80 1.47 -15.29
N GLU A 117 -5.42 2.60 -14.97
CA GLU A 117 -4.97 3.93 -15.40
C GLU A 117 -3.68 4.42 -14.70
N THR A 118 -3.22 3.73 -13.65
CA THR A 118 -1.97 4.09 -12.96
C THR A 118 -0.79 4.08 -13.93
N THR A 119 0.06 5.10 -13.84
CA THR A 119 1.25 5.26 -14.68
C THR A 119 2.52 4.94 -13.89
N ASN A 120 3.61 4.66 -14.61
CA ASN A 120 4.90 4.41 -13.97
C ASN A 120 5.49 5.73 -13.43
N PRO A 121 5.95 5.78 -12.16
CA PRO A 121 6.53 7.00 -11.59
C PRO A 121 7.84 7.46 -12.26
N HIS A 122 8.52 6.57 -13.01
CA HIS A 122 9.74 6.90 -13.75
C HIS A 122 9.46 7.40 -15.17
N ASP A 123 8.31 7.05 -15.74
CA ASP A 123 7.85 7.52 -17.04
C ASP A 123 6.30 7.36 -17.15
N PRO A 124 5.53 8.46 -17.14
CA PRO A 124 4.06 8.39 -17.20
C PRO A 124 3.50 7.74 -18.47
N GLY A 125 4.30 7.59 -19.53
CA GLY A 125 3.93 6.86 -20.75
C GLY A 125 4.01 5.33 -20.63
N HIS A 126 4.51 4.81 -19.51
CA HIS A 126 4.73 3.39 -19.29
C HIS A 126 3.83 2.81 -18.18
N THR A 127 3.62 1.49 -18.22
CA THR A 127 2.89 0.76 -17.19
C THR A 127 3.70 0.66 -15.88
N PRO A 128 3.06 0.78 -14.71
CA PRO A 128 3.66 0.44 -13.42
C PRO A 128 3.70 -1.08 -13.18
N GLY A 129 3.17 -1.88 -14.12
CA GLY A 129 2.94 -3.30 -13.94
C GLY A 129 1.65 -3.58 -13.16
N GLY A 130 1.45 -4.83 -12.75
CA GLY A 130 0.24 -5.23 -12.05
C GLY A 130 0.29 -6.66 -11.52
N SER A 131 -0.68 -7.07 -10.71
CA SER A 131 -1.93 -6.36 -10.41
C SER A 131 -1.88 -5.35 -9.26
N SER A 132 -0.81 -5.31 -8.46
CA SER A 132 -0.64 -4.30 -7.39
C SER A 132 -0.07 -2.98 -7.94
N ALA A 133 -0.72 -2.43 -8.98
CA ALA A 133 -0.23 -1.29 -9.76
C ALA A 133 -0.01 -0.05 -8.88
N GLY A 134 -1.05 0.38 -8.18
CA GLY A 134 -1.00 1.57 -7.33
C GLY A 134 -0.06 1.40 -6.14
N SER A 135 0.02 0.21 -5.54
CA SER A 135 0.91 -0.02 -4.40
C SER A 135 2.38 0.19 -4.76
N ALA A 136 2.81 -0.37 -5.91
CA ALA A 136 4.17 -0.20 -6.39
C ALA A 136 4.44 1.23 -6.85
N ALA A 137 3.51 1.84 -7.60
CA ALA A 137 3.65 3.19 -8.11
C ALA A 137 3.65 4.25 -6.99
N ALA A 138 2.80 4.10 -5.97
CA ALA A 138 2.77 4.99 -4.80
C ALA A 138 4.09 4.99 -4.04
N VAL A 139 4.66 3.80 -3.77
CA VAL A 139 5.97 3.70 -3.13
C VAL A 139 7.08 4.23 -4.04
N GLY A 140 7.10 3.82 -5.31
CA GLY A 140 8.08 4.25 -6.31
C GLY A 140 8.12 5.77 -6.52
N ALA A 141 6.97 6.42 -6.49
CA ALA A 141 6.82 7.87 -6.55
C ALA A 141 7.23 8.60 -5.25
N GLY A 142 7.46 7.86 -4.17
CA GLY A 142 7.70 8.43 -2.85
C GLY A 142 6.47 9.07 -2.21
N MET A 143 5.27 8.61 -2.55
CA MET A 143 4.01 9.04 -1.92
C MET A 143 3.78 8.35 -0.58
N LEU A 144 4.12 7.05 -0.49
CA LEU A 144 3.89 6.22 0.68
C LEU A 144 5.19 5.50 1.07
N PRO A 145 5.55 5.45 2.36
CA PRO A 145 6.72 4.70 2.81
C PRO A 145 6.50 3.18 2.84
N LEU A 146 5.24 2.75 2.88
CA LEU A 146 4.84 1.34 2.90
C LEU A 146 3.55 1.14 2.11
N ALA A 147 3.44 0.04 1.37
CA ALA A 147 2.17 -0.39 0.80
C ALA A 147 1.99 -1.90 0.85
N LEU A 148 0.75 -2.36 0.98
CA LEU A 148 0.33 -3.75 0.84
C LEU A 148 -0.12 -4.03 -0.59
N GLY A 149 0.25 -5.19 -1.11
CA GLY A 149 -0.36 -5.77 -2.29
C GLY A 149 -0.50 -7.29 -2.19
N THR A 150 -0.78 -7.93 -3.32
CA THR A 150 -0.95 -9.39 -3.39
C THR A 150 -0.28 -9.96 -4.63
N GLN A 151 0.17 -11.21 -4.53
CA GLN A 151 0.73 -11.97 -5.62
C GLN A 151 0.07 -13.34 -5.73
N THR A 152 -0.53 -13.57 -6.89
CA THR A 152 -0.98 -14.89 -7.35
C THR A 152 0.03 -15.49 -8.33
N GLY A 153 0.48 -14.71 -9.32
CA GLY A 153 1.56 -15.08 -10.25
C GLY A 153 2.82 -14.25 -10.01
N GLY A 154 2.75 -12.95 -10.31
CA GLY A 154 3.89 -12.02 -10.21
C GLY A 154 3.51 -10.64 -9.67
N SER A 155 2.31 -10.49 -9.11
CA SER A 155 1.67 -9.20 -8.85
C SER A 155 2.24 -8.39 -7.67
N VAL A 156 3.31 -8.85 -7.04
CA VAL A 156 4.13 -8.05 -6.11
C VAL A 156 5.49 -7.75 -6.75
N ILE A 157 6.22 -8.79 -7.15
CA ILE A 157 7.61 -8.64 -7.62
C ILE A 157 7.71 -7.90 -8.96
N ARG A 158 6.82 -8.18 -9.92
CA ARG A 158 6.84 -7.52 -11.24
C ARG A 158 6.56 -6.02 -11.16
N PRO A 159 5.47 -5.53 -10.52
CA PRO A 159 5.25 -4.09 -10.42
C PRO A 159 6.32 -3.40 -9.55
N ALA A 160 6.89 -4.08 -8.53
CA ALA A 160 8.02 -3.54 -7.78
C ALA A 160 9.25 -3.30 -8.68
N SER A 161 9.57 -4.27 -9.53
CA SER A 161 10.65 -4.13 -10.52
C SER A 161 10.40 -2.98 -11.50
N PHE A 162 9.17 -2.82 -11.99
CA PHE A 162 8.84 -1.77 -12.95
C PHE A 162 8.89 -0.37 -12.32
N CYS A 163 8.44 -0.24 -11.07
CA CYS A 163 8.43 1.01 -10.32
C CYS A 163 9.73 1.27 -9.54
N GLY A 164 10.74 0.40 -9.66
CA GLY A 164 12.05 0.58 -9.03
C GLY A 164 12.00 0.64 -7.49
N CYS A 165 11.08 -0.08 -6.84
CA CYS A 165 10.95 -0.13 -5.39
C CYS A 165 11.27 -1.53 -4.82
N ALA A 166 11.62 -1.59 -3.54
CA ALA A 166 11.82 -2.86 -2.86
C ALA A 166 10.46 -3.50 -2.56
N ALA A 167 10.37 -4.81 -2.71
CA ALA A 167 9.17 -5.55 -2.34
C ALA A 167 9.51 -6.97 -1.89
N ILE A 168 8.61 -7.55 -1.09
CA ILE A 168 8.68 -8.94 -0.68
C ILE A 168 7.32 -9.61 -0.89
N LYS A 169 7.35 -10.79 -1.51
CA LYS A 169 6.29 -11.80 -1.40
C LYS A 169 6.77 -12.84 -0.39
N PRO A 170 6.33 -12.78 0.89
CA PRO A 170 6.79 -13.73 1.90
C PRO A 170 6.42 -15.18 1.57
N SER A 171 6.85 -16.10 2.44
CA SER A 171 6.44 -17.50 2.36
C SER A 171 4.91 -17.61 2.30
N PHE A 172 4.42 -18.54 1.49
CA PHE A 172 3.00 -18.77 1.32
C PHE A 172 2.33 -19.02 2.68
N ARG A 173 1.18 -18.35 2.91
CA ARG A 173 0.41 -18.36 4.17
C ARG A 173 1.10 -17.79 5.41
N LEU A 174 2.28 -17.17 5.29
CA LEU A 174 2.88 -16.45 6.42
C LEU A 174 1.95 -15.31 6.91
N LEU A 175 1.37 -14.57 5.97
CA LEU A 175 0.39 -13.53 6.25
C LEU A 175 -1.02 -14.01 5.88
N PRO A 176 -2.05 -13.71 6.69
CA PRO A 176 -3.40 -14.21 6.49
C PRO A 176 -4.09 -13.52 5.30
N THR A 177 -4.78 -14.28 4.46
CA THR A 177 -5.55 -13.76 3.31
C THR A 177 -7.04 -13.60 3.59
N VAL A 178 -7.45 -13.65 4.85
CA VAL A 178 -8.82 -13.31 5.25
C VAL A 178 -9.08 -11.83 4.92
N GLY A 179 -10.25 -11.50 4.37
CA GLY A 179 -10.56 -10.14 3.91
C GLY A 179 -9.74 -9.68 2.70
N VAL A 180 -9.15 -10.62 1.95
CA VAL A 180 -8.51 -10.36 0.66
C VAL A 180 -9.33 -11.04 -0.42
N LYS A 181 -9.72 -10.32 -1.47
CA LYS A 181 -10.49 -10.90 -2.57
C LYS A 181 -9.69 -12.03 -3.23
N THR A 182 -10.17 -13.26 -3.02
CA THR A 182 -9.52 -14.46 -3.55
C THR A 182 -9.58 -14.48 -5.07
N PHE A 183 -8.42 -14.74 -5.69
CA PHE A 183 -8.30 -15.14 -7.09
C PHE A 183 -7.97 -16.62 -7.20
N SER A 184 -6.94 -17.08 -6.47
CA SER A 184 -6.57 -18.50 -6.36
C SER A 184 -6.02 -18.78 -4.97
N TRP A 185 -6.82 -19.44 -4.11
CA TRP A 185 -6.45 -19.72 -2.71
C TRP A 185 -5.20 -20.58 -2.56
N ALA A 186 -4.78 -21.28 -3.62
CA ALA A 186 -3.56 -22.08 -3.64
C ALA A 186 -2.30 -21.24 -3.88
N LEU A 187 -2.43 -19.98 -4.29
CA LEU A 187 -1.34 -19.12 -4.74
C LEU A 187 -1.33 -17.75 -4.04
N ASP A 188 -2.50 -17.18 -3.78
CA ASP A 188 -2.66 -15.83 -3.27
C ASP A 188 -1.81 -15.61 -2.01
N THR A 189 -0.86 -14.69 -2.10
CA THR A 189 0.05 -14.34 -1.03
C THR A 189 0.08 -12.82 -0.90
N LEU A 190 -0.15 -12.28 0.30
CA LEU A 190 0.09 -10.86 0.58
C LEU A 190 1.56 -10.51 0.37
N GLY A 191 1.84 -9.28 -0.02
CA GLY A 191 3.20 -8.76 -0.12
C GLY A 191 3.28 -7.31 0.33
N LEU A 192 4.50 -6.86 0.57
CA LEU A 192 4.80 -5.50 1.00
C LEU A 192 5.72 -4.82 0.00
N PHE A 193 5.57 -3.50 -0.12
CA PHE A 193 6.41 -2.60 -0.90
C PHE A 193 7.00 -1.52 0.00
N GLY A 194 8.26 -1.18 -0.17
CA GLY A 194 8.95 -0.11 0.57
C GLY A 194 10.09 0.49 -0.26
N ALA A 195 10.73 1.55 0.25
CA ALA A 195 11.82 2.20 -0.46
C ALA A 195 13.05 1.30 -0.62
N GLY A 196 13.39 0.53 0.42
CA GLY A 196 14.52 -0.39 0.44
C GLY A 196 14.22 -1.70 1.17
N VAL A 197 15.17 -2.64 1.09
CA VAL A 197 15.07 -3.95 1.75
C VAL A 197 14.89 -3.82 3.27
N GLY A 198 15.56 -2.84 3.89
CA GLY A 198 15.41 -2.56 5.32
C GLY A 198 13.99 -2.16 5.71
N ASP A 199 13.28 -1.44 4.83
CA ASP A 199 11.90 -1.01 5.09
C ASP A 199 10.92 -2.18 5.05
N VAL A 200 11.02 -3.03 4.02
CA VAL A 200 10.16 -4.21 3.92
C VAL A 200 10.49 -5.27 4.99
N ALA A 201 11.75 -5.37 5.40
CA ALA A 201 12.16 -6.24 6.51
C ALA A 201 11.59 -5.73 7.85
N HIS A 202 11.71 -4.42 8.13
CA HIS A 202 11.18 -3.82 9.34
C HIS A 202 9.66 -3.95 9.43
N ALA A 203 8.94 -3.76 8.31
CA ALA A 203 7.48 -3.89 8.29
C ALA A 203 6.98 -5.34 8.47
N LEU A 204 7.81 -6.34 8.18
CA LEU A 204 7.44 -7.75 8.27
C LEU A 204 7.78 -8.38 9.63
N ALA A 205 8.77 -7.83 10.34
CA ALA A 205 9.26 -8.32 11.64
C ALA A 205 8.24 -8.14 12.77
#